data_AF-A0A6F8ZDK3-F1
#
_entry.id   AF-A0A6F8ZDK3-F1
#
_cell.length_a   1.000
_cell.length_b   1.000
_cell.length_c   1.000
_cell.angle_alpha   90.00
_cell.angle_beta   90.00
_cell.angle_gamma   90.00
#
_symmetry.space_group_name_H-M   'P 1'
#
loop_
_entity.id
_entity.type
_entity.pdbx_description
1 polymer ?
#
loop_
_entity_poly.entity_id
_entity_poly.type
_entity_poly.pdbx_seq_one_letter_code
_entity_poly.pdbx_strand_id
1 'polypeptide(L)'
;MEAGLKKQAALRLKMAAGHLESVRRMVDQDVYCVNIMRQVAAVQASLEEVQRILLRNHLLTCVADAMRQGLGQEIVDELMDAMKYMPFNAGEAIAPDAPLHSLVHEPVCACHRPAPPADGLAPDPGTGREQP
;
A
#
# COMPACT_ATOMS: atom_id res chain seq x y z
N MET A 1 25.00 -7.63 -9.23
CA MET A 1 24.40 -6.33 -8.88
C MET A 1 25.49 -5.29 -8.65
N GLU A 2 25.30 -4.07 -9.11
CA GLU A 2 26.14 -2.92 -8.76
C GLU A 2 26.04 -2.61 -7.26
N ALA A 3 27.18 -2.32 -6.63
CA ALA A 3 27.27 -2.13 -5.18
C ALA A 3 26.39 -0.97 -4.67
N GLY A 4 26.29 0.11 -5.45
CA GLY A 4 25.46 1.27 -5.12
C GLY A 4 23.96 0.94 -5.09
N LEU A 5 23.45 0.31 -6.15
CA LEU A 5 22.05 -0.08 -6.26
C LEU A 5 21.68 -1.17 -5.23
N LYS A 6 22.56 -2.14 -4.99
CA LYS A 6 22.38 -3.14 -3.93
C LYS A 6 22.19 -2.49 -2.55
N LYS A 7 23.05 -1.53 -2.19
CA LYS A 7 22.97 -0.81 -0.91
C LYS A 7 21.66 -0.01 -0.80
N GLN A 8 21.24 0.64 -1.89
CA GLN A 8 19.99 1.40 -1.93
C GLN A 8 18.75 0.51 -1.77
N ALA A 9 18.72 -0.64 -2.45
CA ALA A 9 17.64 -1.62 -2.30
C ALA A 9 17.56 -2.17 -0.87
N ALA A 10 18.71 -2.57 -0.30
CA ALA A 10 18.77 -3.09 1.06
C ALA A 10 18.31 -2.06 2.12
N LEU A 11 18.68 -0.79 1.96
CA LEU A 11 18.24 0.28 2.85
C LEU A 11 16.72 0.46 2.80
N ARG A 12 16.13 0.50 1.61
CA ARG A 12 14.68 0.65 1.45
C ARG A 12 13.90 -0.56 1.96
N LEU A 13 14.39 -1.78 1.73
CA LEU A 13 13.81 -2.97 2.33
C LEU A 13 13.81 -2.90 3.87
N LYS A 14 14.90 -2.43 4.47
CA LYS A 14 14.98 -2.22 5.92
C LYS A 14 13.95 -1.20 6.41
N MET A 15 13.76 -0.11 5.68
CA MET A 15 12.75 0.91 6.01
C MET A 15 11.33 0.36 5.86
N ALA A 16 11.04 -0.33 4.76
CA ALA A 16 9.73 -0.95 4.51
C ALA A 16 9.39 -2.00 5.59
N ALA A 17 10.36 -2.78 6.05
CA ALA A 17 10.16 -3.73 7.15
C ALA A 17 9.79 -3.01 8.47
N GLY A 18 10.46 -1.89 8.80
CA GLY A 18 10.12 -1.08 9.96
C GLY A 18 8.73 -0.44 9.85
N HIS A 19 8.35 0.01 8.67
CA HIS A 19 7.03 0.57 8.41
C HIS A 19 5.94 -0.49 8.51
N LEU A 20 6.17 -1.69 7.96
CA LEU A 20 5.26 -2.82 8.07
C LEU A 20 5.01 -3.22 9.54
N GLU A 21 6.05 -3.20 10.38
CA GLU A 21 5.88 -3.45 11.82
C GLU A 21 5.03 -2.36 12.50
N SER A 22 5.15 -1.10 12.07
CA SER A 22 4.25 -0.03 12.54
C SER A 22 2.80 -0.30 12.13
N VAL A 23 2.56 -0.76 10.90
CA VAL A 23 1.21 -1.12 10.42
C VAL A 23 0.64 -2.27 11.25
N ARG A 24 1.44 -3.30 11.54
CA ARG A 24 1.04 -4.43 12.40
C ARG A 24 0.55 -3.94 13.77
N ARG A 25 1.29 -3.02 14.39
CA ARG A 25 0.89 -2.43 15.69
C ARG A 25 -0.40 -1.62 15.60
N MET A 26 -0.66 -0.93 14.48
CA MET A 26 -1.93 -0.22 14.30
C MET A 26 -3.12 -1.18 14.28
N VAL A 27 -2.94 -2.37 13.72
CA VAL A 27 -3.96 -3.44 13.76
C VAL A 27 -4.16 -3.91 15.20
N ASP A 28 -3.08 -4.20 15.95
CA ASP A 28 -3.16 -4.62 17.36
C ASP A 28 -3.84 -3.57 18.27
N GLN A 29 -3.83 -2.30 17.85
CA GLN A 29 -4.39 -1.16 18.57
C GLN A 29 -5.79 -0.76 18.07
N ASP A 30 -6.41 -1.55 17.19
CA ASP A 30 -7.72 -1.27 16.60
C ASP A 30 -7.83 0.13 15.98
N VAL A 31 -6.73 0.61 15.36
CA VAL A 31 -6.71 1.91 14.68
C VAL A 31 -7.69 1.89 13.50
N TYR A 32 -8.32 3.04 13.21
CA TYR A 32 -9.28 3.18 12.12
C TYR A 32 -8.77 2.57 10.80
N CYS A 33 -9.56 1.66 10.23
CA CYS A 33 -9.20 0.87 9.05
C CYS A 33 -8.70 1.72 7.89
N VAL A 34 -9.30 2.89 7.63
CA VAL A 34 -8.86 3.80 6.55
C VAL A 34 -7.45 4.32 6.77
N ASN A 35 -7.05 4.57 8.03
CA ASN A 35 -5.69 4.98 8.35
C ASN A 35 -4.70 3.81 8.15
N ILE A 36 -5.08 2.59 8.54
CA ILE A 36 -4.27 1.38 8.29
C ILE A 36 -4.08 1.19 6.78
N MET A 37 -5.16 1.29 5.98
CA MET A 37 -5.09 1.15 4.52
C MET A 37 -4.15 2.18 3.88
N ARG A 38 -4.17 3.44 4.33
CA ARG A 38 -3.20 4.46 3.87
C ARG A 38 -1.75 4.07 4.18
N GLN A 39 -1.49 3.54 5.38
CA GLN A 39 -0.14 3.12 5.76
C GLN A 39 0.31 1.87 4.99
N VAL A 40 -0.58 0.93 4.70
CA VAL A 40 -0.30 -0.21 3.80
C VAL A 40 0.09 0.29 2.40
N ALA A 41 -0.65 1.25 1.84
CA ALA A 41 -0.33 1.83 0.53
C ALA A 41 1.08 2.48 0.52
N ALA A 42 1.47 3.14 1.61
CA ALA A 42 2.81 3.71 1.73
C ALA A 42 3.93 2.64 1.82
N VAL A 43 3.67 1.49 2.46
CA VAL A 43 4.58 0.33 2.43
C VAL A 43 4.68 -0.23 1.01
N GLN A 44 3.56 -0.39 0.30
CA GLN A 44 3.53 -0.86 -1.09
C GLN A 44 4.37 0.04 -2.00
N ALA A 45 4.19 1.36 -1.94
CA ALA A 45 4.99 2.32 -2.71
C ALA A 45 6.50 2.20 -2.42
N SER A 46 6.88 1.89 -1.18
CA SER A 46 8.28 1.64 -0.82
C SER A 46 8.83 0.36 -1.45
N LEU A 47 8.02 -0.70 -1.54
CA LEU A 47 8.39 -1.95 -2.21
C LEU A 47 8.48 -1.78 -3.73
N GLU A 48 7.59 -1.01 -4.34
CA GLU A 48 7.65 -0.65 -5.77
C GLU A 48 8.95 0.05 -6.13
N GLU A 49 9.41 0.96 -5.28
CA GLU A 49 10.70 1.61 -5.47
C GLU A 49 11.87 0.63 -5.38
N VAL A 50 11.80 -0.38 -4.50
CA VAL A 50 12.79 -1.47 -4.49
C VAL A 50 12.78 -2.22 -5.82
N GLN A 51 11.60 -2.56 -6.35
CA GLN A 51 11.50 -3.24 -7.64
C GLN A 51 12.11 -2.40 -8.78
N ARG A 52 11.88 -1.08 -8.80
CA ARG A 52 12.53 -0.16 -9.77
C ARG A 52 14.06 -0.19 -9.68
N ILE A 53 14.61 -0.24 -8.47
CA ILE A 53 16.07 -0.35 -8.27
C ILE A 53 16.60 -1.70 -8.77
N LEU A 54 15.89 -2.79 -8.50
CA LEU A 54 16.28 -4.13 -8.96
C LEU A 54 16.23 -4.22 -10.48
N LEU A 55 15.17 -3.71 -11.12
CA LEU A 55 15.06 -3.64 -12.57
C LEU A 55 16.21 -2.84 -13.18
N ARG A 56 16.47 -1.62 -12.67
CA ARG A 56 17.60 -0.80 -13.13
C ARG A 56 18.91 -1.56 -13.04
N ASN A 57 19.14 -2.24 -11.91
CA ASN A 57 20.34 -3.04 -11.75
C ASN A 57 20.42 -4.17 -12.79
N HIS A 58 19.31 -4.89 -13.03
CA HIS A 58 19.28 -6.00 -13.97
C HIS A 58 19.59 -5.54 -15.40
N LEU A 59 19.03 -4.38 -15.82
CA LEU A 59 19.33 -3.75 -17.11
C LEU A 59 20.82 -3.40 -17.26
N LEU A 60 21.43 -2.80 -16.23
CA LEU A 60 22.83 -2.36 -16.27
C LEU A 60 23.84 -3.51 -16.17
N THR A 61 23.43 -4.67 -15.64
CA THR A 61 24.33 -5.81 -15.40
C THR A 61 23.97 -6.99 -16.29
N CYS A 62 23.01 -7.82 -15.88
CA CYS A 62 22.63 -9.06 -16.57
C CYS A 62 22.27 -8.83 -18.05
N VAL A 63 21.43 -7.85 -18.36
CA VAL A 63 21.03 -7.56 -19.75
C VAL A 63 22.21 -7.03 -20.57
N ALA A 64 22.95 -6.06 -20.04
CA ALA A 64 24.12 -5.52 -20.73
C ALA A 64 25.17 -6.60 -21.02
N ASP A 65 25.39 -7.54 -20.11
CA ASP A 65 26.30 -8.67 -20.28
C ASP A 65 25.79 -9.70 -21.28
N ALA A 66 24.50 -10.05 -21.24
CA ALA A 66 23.88 -10.99 -22.17
C ALA A 66 23.88 -10.45 -23.61
N MET A 67 23.61 -9.15 -23.80
CA MET A 67 23.70 -8.50 -25.10
C MET A 67 25.12 -8.59 -25.69
N ARG A 68 26.16 -8.40 -24.86
CA ARG A 68 27.57 -8.58 -25.29
C ARG A 68 27.92 -10.03 -25.67
N GLN A 69 27.21 -10.99 -25.11
CA GLN A 69 27.41 -12.43 -25.35
C GLN A 69 26.56 -12.98 -26.50
N GLY A 70 25.74 -12.14 -27.15
CA GLY A 70 24.83 -12.57 -28.22
C GLY A 70 23.57 -13.28 -27.72
N LEU A 71 23.28 -13.22 -26.41
CA LEU A 71 22.10 -13.82 -25.76
C LEU A 71 20.97 -12.79 -25.59
N GLY A 72 20.85 -11.87 -26.55
CA GLY A 72 19.96 -10.71 -26.44
C GLY A 72 18.49 -11.08 -26.47
N GLN A 73 18.11 -12.13 -27.22
CA GLN A 73 16.72 -12.55 -27.31
C GLN A 73 16.26 -13.25 -26.03
N GLU A 74 17.06 -14.18 -25.52
CA GLU A 74 16.76 -14.95 -24.32
C GLU A 74 16.60 -14.05 -23.09
N ILE A 75 17.50 -13.08 -22.92
CA ILE A 75 17.43 -12.18 -21.76
C ILE A 75 16.26 -11.19 -21.86
N VAL A 76 15.83 -10.83 -23.07
CA VAL A 76 14.66 -9.99 -23.28
C VAL A 76 13.40 -10.77 -22.95
N ASP A 77 13.30 -12.03 -23.36
CA ASP A 77 12.16 -12.89 -23.03
C ASP A 77 12.07 -13.15 -21.51
N GLU A 78 13.21 -13.38 -20.84
CA GLU A 78 13.29 -13.46 -19.37
C GLU A 78 12.82 -12.15 -18.71
N LEU A 79 13.28 -11.01 -19.20
CA LEU A 79 12.90 -9.71 -18.66
C LEU A 79 11.39 -9.45 -18.83
N MET A 80 10.83 -9.77 -19.99
CA MET A 80 9.40 -9.62 -20.26
C MET A 80 8.55 -10.51 -19.36
N ASP A 81 9.03 -11.71 -19.01
CA ASP A 81 8.37 -12.56 -18.03
C ASP A 81 8.44 -11.95 -16.62
N ALA A 82 9.62 -11.47 -16.21
CA ALA A 82 9.82 -10.82 -14.92
C ALA A 82 8.98 -9.54 -14.74
N MET A 83 8.72 -8.79 -15.82
CA MET A 83 7.89 -7.58 -15.79
C MET A 83 6.44 -7.82 -15.37
N LYS A 84 5.94 -9.06 -15.45
CA LYS A 84 4.58 -9.42 -14.98
C LYS A 84 4.41 -9.21 -13.47
N TYR A 85 5.49 -9.20 -12.71
CA TYR A 85 5.48 -8.99 -11.26
C TYR A 85 5.54 -7.50 -10.85
N MET A 86 5.66 -6.58 -11.83
CA MET A 86 5.73 -5.14 -11.57
C MET A 86 4.35 -4.49 -11.66
N PRO A 87 3.91 -3.75 -10.63
CA PRO A 87 2.55 -3.21 -10.56
C PRO A 87 2.26 -2.05 -11.54
N PHE A 88 3.27 -1.46 -12.20
CA PHE A 88 3.06 -0.41 -13.22
C PHE A 88 2.22 -0.86 -14.42
N ASN A 89 2.15 -2.16 -14.70
CA ASN A 89 1.37 -2.71 -15.81
C ASN A 89 -0.15 -2.75 -15.52
N ALA A 90 -0.57 -2.45 -14.28
CA ALA A 90 -1.94 -2.45 -13.84
C ALA A 90 -2.43 -1.02 -13.52
N GLY A 91 -2.41 -0.12 -14.52
CA GLY A 91 -3.35 1.00 -14.71
C GLY A 91 -3.55 2.11 -13.66
N GLU A 92 -3.28 1.93 -12.37
CA GLU A 92 -3.77 2.86 -11.33
C GLU A 92 -2.77 2.98 -10.18
N ALA A 93 -1.79 3.90 -10.30
CA ALA A 93 -0.97 4.28 -9.17
C ALA A 93 -1.80 5.18 -8.24
N ILE A 94 -2.41 4.60 -7.20
CA ILE A 94 -3.02 5.38 -6.13
C ILE A 94 -1.88 6.05 -5.36
N ALA A 95 -1.71 7.37 -5.54
CA ALA A 95 -0.76 8.14 -4.76
C ALA A 95 -1.13 8.03 -3.26
N PRO A 96 -0.20 7.63 -2.37
CA PRO A 96 -0.49 7.37 -0.96
C PRO A 96 -0.98 8.62 -0.19
N ASP A 97 -0.84 9.80 -0.77
CA ASP A 97 -1.22 11.12 -0.27
C ASP A 97 -2.44 11.75 -0.97
N ALA A 98 -3.13 11.03 -1.86
CA ALA A 98 -4.33 11.55 -2.51
C ALA A 98 -5.41 11.92 -1.47
N PRO A 99 -5.97 13.14 -1.51
CA PRO A 99 -6.90 13.61 -0.49
C PRO A 99 -8.20 12.79 -0.54
N LEU A 100 -8.48 12.08 0.56
CA LEU A 100 -9.67 11.23 0.71
C LEU A 100 -10.99 12.02 0.83
N HIS A 101 -10.93 13.35 0.91
CA HIS A 101 -11.96 14.17 1.56
C HIS A 101 -13.20 14.47 0.69
N SER A 102 -13.25 14.08 -0.59
CA SER A 102 -14.42 14.37 -1.43
C SER A 102 -15.52 13.30 -1.40
N LEU A 103 -15.33 12.18 -0.70
CA LEU A 103 -16.26 11.03 -0.70
C LEU A 103 -16.60 10.47 0.70
N VAL A 104 -16.20 11.13 1.79
CA VAL A 104 -16.46 10.64 3.16
C VAL A 104 -17.66 11.36 3.75
N HIS A 105 -18.85 10.77 3.62
CA HIS A 105 -19.93 11.01 4.58
C HIS A 105 -19.49 10.46 5.96
N GLU A 106 -20.08 10.98 7.04
CA GLU A 106 -19.79 10.63 8.44
C GLU A 106 -19.52 9.13 8.67
N PRO A 107 -18.63 8.76 9.63
CA PRO A 107 -18.21 7.38 9.80
C PRO A 107 -19.39 6.44 10.05
N VAL A 108 -19.71 5.63 9.03
CA VAL A 108 -20.82 4.65 9.05
C VAL A 108 -20.51 3.44 9.95
N CYS A 109 -19.23 3.23 10.31
CA CYS A 109 -18.83 2.12 11.18
C CYS A 109 -19.26 2.35 12.63
N ALA A 110 -19.92 1.34 13.23
CA ALA A 110 -20.27 1.31 14.65
C ALA A 110 -19.04 1.53 15.57
N CYS A 111 -17.84 1.18 15.11
CA CYS A 111 -16.56 1.37 15.79
C CYS A 111 -16.14 2.84 15.99
N HIS A 112 -16.75 3.78 15.27
CA HIS A 112 -16.46 5.22 15.34
C HIS A 112 -17.67 6.07 15.76
N ARG A 113 -18.74 5.43 16.26
CA ARG A 113 -19.85 6.15 16.87
C ARG A 113 -19.40 6.62 18.26
N PRO A 114 -19.57 7.91 18.63
CA PRO A 114 -19.32 8.32 20.00
C PRO A 114 -20.15 7.45 20.95
N ALA A 115 -19.56 7.05 22.08
CA ALA A 115 -20.28 6.31 23.11
C ALA A 115 -21.53 7.11 23.50
N PRO A 116 -22.70 6.45 23.67
CA PRO A 116 -23.87 7.15 24.15
C PRO A 116 -23.56 7.79 25.52
N PRO A 117 -24.10 8.99 25.82
CA PRO A 117 -23.92 9.60 27.12
C PRO A 117 -24.34 8.63 28.23
N ALA A 118 -23.59 8.62 29.34
CA ALA A 118 -23.77 7.66 30.45
C ALA A 118 -25.13 7.76 31.16
N ASP A 119 -25.91 8.80 30.85
CA ASP A 119 -27.22 9.04 31.42
C ASP A 119 -28.26 8.28 30.60
N GLY A 120 -28.42 7.00 30.94
CA GLY A 120 -29.27 6.03 30.24
C GLY A 120 -30.74 6.38 30.23
N LEU A 121 -31.16 7.26 29.31
CA LEU A 121 -32.54 7.35 28.86
C LEU A 121 -32.62 6.81 27.44
N ALA A 122 -32.93 5.51 27.34
CA ALA A 122 -33.40 4.95 26.07
C ALA A 122 -34.67 5.71 25.63
N PRO A 123 -34.82 6.08 24.35
CA PRO A 123 -36.08 6.63 23.87
C PRO A 123 -37.17 5.55 23.99
N ASP A 124 -38.26 5.90 24.66
CA ASP A 124 -39.45 5.09 24.87
C ASP A 124 -40.04 4.62 23.51
N PRO A 125 -40.08 3.31 23.22
CA PRO A 125 -40.70 2.79 22.02
C PRO A 125 -42.21 2.70 22.22
N GLY A 126 -42.91 3.83 22.20
CA GLY A 126 -44.37 3.80 22.07
C GLY A 126 -45.11 4.98 22.63
N THR A 127 -45.44 5.94 21.76
CA THR A 127 -46.84 6.37 21.67
C THR A 127 -47.17 6.68 20.22
N GLY A 128 -47.90 5.76 19.61
CA GLY A 128 -48.71 6.09 18.44
C GLY A 128 -49.69 7.19 18.83
N ARG A 129 -49.55 8.35 18.19
CA ARG A 129 -50.65 9.29 18.01
C ARG A 129 -50.68 9.65 16.53
N GLU A 130 -51.53 8.95 15.81
CA GLU A 130 -52.24 9.51 14.67
C GLU A 130 -52.91 10.81 15.11
N GLN A 131 -52.77 11.86 14.30
CA GLN A 131 -53.69 13.01 14.17
C GLN A 131 -53.06 14.07 13.26
N PRO A 132 -53.89 14.88 12.57
CA PRO A 132 -54.88 14.54 11.56
C PRO A 132 -54.46 15.02 10.15
#